data_AF-A0AA91J9B1-F1
#
_entry.id   AF-A0AA91J9B1-F1
#
_cell.length_a   1.000
_cell.length_b   1.000
_cell.length_c   1.000
_cell.angle_alpha   90.00
_cell.angle_beta   90.00
_cell.angle_gamma   90.00
#
_symmetry.space_group_name_H-M   'P 1'
#
loop_
_entity.id
_entity.type
_entity.pdbx_description
1 polymer ?
#
loop_
_entity_poly.entity_id
_entity_poly.type
_entity_poly.pdbx_seq_one_letter_code
_entity_poly.pdbx_strand_id
1 'polypeptide(L)'
;MLNTQFSPWPSFTQEEADAVSQVLLSNKVNYWTGTECREFEKEFAAWAGTDYAVALANGTLALDVALQAMGIGEGIVCQMTKRFTLSMTR
;
A
#
# COMPACT_ATOMS: atom_id res chain seq x y z
N MET A 1 -28.87 4.52 -8.56
CA MET A 1 -27.94 3.39 -8.76
C MET A 1 -27.43 3.48 -10.19
N LEU A 2 -26.11 3.49 -10.40
CA LEU A 2 -25.52 3.56 -11.75
C LEU A 2 -25.87 2.26 -12.48
N ASN A 3 -26.66 2.37 -13.55
CA ASN A 3 -27.17 1.22 -14.30
C ASN A 3 -26.07 0.76 -15.30
N THR A 4 -24.96 0.24 -14.77
CA THR A 4 -23.80 -0.21 -15.55
C THR A 4 -23.54 -1.70 -15.35
N GLN A 5 -22.97 -2.36 -16.36
CA GLN A 5 -22.57 -3.78 -16.30
C GLN A 5 -21.43 -4.04 -15.31
N PHE A 6 -20.74 -2.99 -14.86
CA PHE A 6 -19.64 -3.05 -13.90
C PHE A 6 -20.11 -2.67 -12.51
N SER A 7 -19.50 -3.28 -11.50
CA SER A 7 -19.65 -2.86 -10.11
C SER A 7 -19.27 -1.38 -9.96
N PRO A 8 -20.01 -0.60 -9.16
CA PRO A 8 -19.67 0.79 -8.88
C PRO A 8 -18.31 0.87 -8.18
N TRP A 9 -17.54 1.93 -8.44
CA TRP A 9 -16.24 2.13 -7.80
C TRP A 9 -16.25 3.36 -6.87
N PRO A 10 -15.78 3.24 -5.62
CA PRO A 10 -15.37 2.01 -4.93
C PRO A 10 -16.57 1.12 -4.56
N SER A 11 -16.35 -0.19 -4.51
CA SER A 11 -17.35 -1.18 -4.08
C SER A 11 -16.89 -1.78 -2.76
N PHE A 12 -17.73 -1.67 -1.73
CA PHE A 12 -17.52 -2.31 -0.44
C PHE A 12 -18.64 -3.29 -0.17
N THR A 13 -18.31 -4.39 0.49
CA THR A 13 -19.20 -5.44 0.97
C THR A 13 -19.32 -5.37 2.50
N GLN A 14 -20.16 -6.24 3.07
CA GLN A 14 -20.29 -6.33 4.52
C GLN A 14 -18.99 -6.80 5.19
N GLU A 15 -18.18 -7.61 4.49
CA GLU A 15 -16.92 -8.13 5.00
C GLU A 15 -15.92 -7.00 5.31
N GLU A 16 -15.73 -6.04 4.39
CA GLU A 16 -14.85 -4.90 4.66
C GLU A 16 -15.40 -4.00 5.78
N ALA A 17 -16.72 -3.82 5.86
CA ALA A 17 -17.34 -3.03 6.91
C ALA A 17 -17.15 -3.66 8.30
N ASP A 18 -17.30 -4.98 8.41
CA ASP A 18 -17.13 -5.71 9.66
C ASP A 18 -15.67 -5.71 10.10
N ALA A 19 -14.72 -5.88 9.17
CA ALA A 19 -13.30 -5.80 9.47
C ALA A 19 -12.92 -4.43 10.05
N VAL A 20 -13.35 -3.34 9.41
CA VAL A 20 -13.09 -1.97 9.92
C VAL A 20 -13.74 -1.74 11.29
N SER A 21 -14.98 -2.22 11.48
CA SER A 21 -15.70 -2.12 12.75
C SER A 21 -14.95 -2.81 13.89
N GLN A 22 -14.44 -4.02 13.67
CA GLN A 22 -13.68 -4.76 14.67
C GLN A 22 -12.42 -4.01 15.11
N VAL A 23 -11.67 -3.44 14.17
CA VAL A 23 -10.46 -2.64 14.48
C VAL A 23 -10.82 -1.41 15.29
N LEU A 24 -11.84 -0.66 14.88
CA LEU A 24 -12.29 0.53 15.58
C LEU A 24 -12.75 0.22 17.02
N LEU A 25 -13.59 -0.79 17.19
CA LEU A 25 -14.12 -1.18 18.51
C LEU A 25 -13.03 -1.77 19.42
N SER A 26 -11.97 -2.35 18.86
CA SER A 26 -10.83 -2.86 19.63
C SER A 26 -9.95 -1.78 20.26
N ASN A 27 -10.07 -0.52 19.80
CA ASN A 27 -9.16 0.60 20.12
C ASN A 27 -7.67 0.36 19.73
N LYS A 28 -7.36 -0.70 18.99
CA LYS A 28 -6.01 -1.05 18.54
C LYS A 28 -5.76 -0.52 17.12
N VAL A 29 -5.89 0.78 16.95
CA VAL A 29 -5.96 1.45 15.63
C VAL A 29 -4.59 1.84 15.03
N ASN A 30 -3.48 1.41 15.63
CA ASN A 30 -2.15 1.78 15.16
C ASN A 30 -1.20 0.58 15.19
N TYR A 31 -0.04 0.75 14.57
CA TYR A 31 0.98 -0.29 14.39
C TYR A 31 1.65 -0.75 15.70
N TRP A 32 1.50 0.02 16.78
CA TRP A 32 2.04 -0.30 18.10
C TRP A 32 1.10 -1.21 18.89
N THR A 33 -0.21 -0.95 18.84
CA THR A 33 -1.22 -1.66 19.63
C THR A 33 -1.97 -2.73 18.83
N GLY A 34 -2.06 -2.58 17.51
CA GLY A 34 -2.77 -3.46 16.58
C GLY A 34 -1.83 -4.34 15.77
N THR A 35 -2.36 -5.47 15.31
CA THR A 35 -1.63 -6.47 14.51
C THR A 35 -2.11 -6.54 13.06
N GLU A 36 -3.26 -5.95 12.73
CA GLU A 36 -3.88 -6.02 11.40
C GLU A 36 -2.93 -5.72 10.25
N CYS A 37 -2.14 -4.65 10.35
CA CYS A 37 -1.18 -4.32 9.30
C CYS A 37 -0.06 -5.36 9.16
N ARG A 38 0.37 -6.01 10.25
CA ARG A 38 1.40 -7.05 10.20
C ARG A 38 0.87 -8.35 9.60
N GLU A 39 -0.38 -8.70 9.91
CA GLU A 39 -1.02 -9.86 9.31
C GLU A 39 -1.28 -9.61 7.82
N PHE A 40 -1.76 -8.42 7.45
CA PHE A 40 -1.89 -7.99 6.06
C PHE A 40 -0.55 -8.08 5.30
N GLU A 41 0.57 -7.65 5.89
CA GLU A 41 1.88 -7.78 5.25
C GLU A 41 2.28 -9.24 4.99
N LYS A 42 2.02 -10.16 5.93
CA LYS A 42 2.31 -11.58 5.73
C LYS A 42 1.44 -12.17 4.63
N GLU A 43 0.14 -11.88 4.65
CA GLU A 43 -0.81 -12.33 3.63
C GLU A 43 -0.45 -11.77 2.26
N PHE A 44 -0.09 -10.49 2.19
CA PHE A 44 0.32 -9.83 0.96
C PHE A 44 1.64 -10.36 0.42
N ALA A 45 2.63 -10.63 1.28
CA ALA A 45 3.89 -11.26 0.88
C ALA A 45 3.64 -12.66 0.31
N ALA A 46 2.81 -13.47 0.97
CA ALA A 46 2.42 -14.79 0.49
C ALA A 46 1.67 -14.72 -0.84
N TRP A 47 0.74 -13.77 -1.00
CA TRP A 47 -0.01 -13.55 -2.24
C TRP A 47 0.88 -13.07 -3.39
N ALA A 48 1.82 -12.16 -3.12
CA ALA A 48 2.74 -11.60 -4.11
C ALA A 48 3.90 -12.54 -4.45
N GLY A 49 4.11 -13.61 -3.66
CA GLY A 49 5.22 -14.54 -3.83
C GLY A 49 6.58 -13.94 -3.45
N THR A 50 6.61 -13.04 -2.46
CA THR A 50 7.83 -12.41 -1.95
C THR A 50 8.11 -12.84 -0.50
N ASP A 51 9.38 -12.79 -0.10
CA ASP A 51 9.75 -13.14 1.29
C ASP A 51 9.25 -12.10 2.30
N TYR A 52 9.10 -10.84 1.87
CA TYR A 52 8.73 -9.71 2.71
C TYR A 52 7.78 -8.75 1.99
N ALA A 53 6.92 -8.09 2.78
CA ALA A 53 6.12 -6.95 2.36
C ALA A 53 6.05 -5.93 3.51
N VAL A 54 5.91 -4.64 3.17
CA VAL A 54 5.81 -3.54 4.14
C VAL A 54 4.66 -2.63 3.73
N ALA A 55 3.69 -2.45 4.61
CA ALA A 55 2.53 -1.58 4.40
C ALA A 55 2.91 -0.12 4.71
N LEU A 56 2.61 0.77 3.77
CA LEU A 56 2.89 2.21 3.87
C LEU A 56 1.63 3.02 3.59
N ALA A 57 1.67 4.30 3.95
CA ALA A 57 0.49 5.18 3.84
C ALA A 57 -0.02 5.38 2.40
N ASN A 58 0.86 5.31 1.39
CA ASN A 58 0.51 5.42 -0.02
C ASN A 58 1.64 4.92 -0.92
N GLY A 59 1.35 4.78 -2.23
CA GLY A 59 2.30 4.30 -3.23
C GLY A 59 3.49 5.23 -3.48
N THR A 60 3.33 6.55 -3.33
CA THR A 60 4.44 7.51 -3.50
C THR A 60 5.50 7.31 -2.42
N LEU A 61 5.08 7.17 -1.16
CA LEU A 61 5.98 6.89 -0.06
C LEU A 61 6.65 5.51 -0.21
N ALA A 62 5.92 4.52 -0.74
CA ALA A 62 6.48 3.21 -1.02
C ALA A 62 7.62 3.27 -2.04
N LEU A 63 7.46 4.07 -3.10
CA LEU A 63 8.54 4.28 -4.07
C LEU A 63 9.71 5.05 -3.47
N ASP A 64 9.45 6.12 -2.71
CA ASP A 64 10.52 6.91 -2.08
C ASP A 64 11.39 6.06 -1.14
N VAL A 65 10.77 5.31 -0.23
CA VAL A 65 11.47 4.41 0.69
C VAL A 65 12.22 3.31 -0.07
N ALA A 66 11.64 2.75 -1.14
CA ALA A 66 12.31 1.74 -1.96
C ALA A 66 13.57 2.30 -2.65
N LEU A 67 13.49 3.51 -3.22
CA LEU A 67 14.64 4.16 -3.85
C LEU A 67 15.74 4.46 -2.83
N GLN A 68 15.36 4.97 -1.65
CA GLN A 68 16.30 5.21 -0.55
C GLN A 68 16.96 3.91 -0.07
N ALA A 69 16.18 2.82 0.07
CA ALA A 69 16.71 1.52 0.48
C ALA A 69 17.67 0.92 -0.56
N MET A 70 17.47 1.21 -1.85
CA MET A 70 18.40 0.83 -2.92
C MET A 70 19.67 1.70 -2.98
N GLY A 71 19.78 2.73 -2.14
CA GLY A 71 20.89 3.69 -2.16
C GLY A 71 20.87 4.60 -3.40
N ILE A 72 19.71 4.75 -4.04
CA ILE A 72 19.56 5.65 -5.18
C ILE A 72 19.51 7.08 -4.65
N GLY A 73 20.56 7.84 -4.95
CA GLY A 73 20.72 9.22 -4.53
C GLY A 73 20.92 10.18 -5.70
N GLU A 74 21.41 11.37 -5.38
CA GLU A 74 21.63 12.45 -6.34
C GLU A 74 22.51 11.99 -7.53
N GLY A 75 22.11 12.38 -8.74
CA GLY A 75 22.85 12.06 -9.97
C GLY A 75 22.50 10.72 -10.62
N ILE A 76 21.62 9.90 -10.02
CA ILE A 76 21.14 8.65 -10.63
C ILE A 76 19.80 8.89 -11.35
N VAL A 77 19.70 8.44 -12.60
CA VAL A 77 18.48 8.57 -13.41
C VAL A 77 17.73 7.24 -13.44
N CYS A 78 16.52 7.23 -12.86
CA CYS A 78 15.61 6.09 -12.94
C CYS A 78 14.80 6.13 -14.24
N GLN A 79 15.05 5.17 -15.13
CA GLN A 79 14.29 4.99 -16.38
C GLN A 79 12.94 4.34 -16.07
N MET A 80 11.86 5.12 -16.13
CA MET A 80 10.48 4.62 -15.99
C MET A 80 9.86 4.40 -17.38
N THR A 81 9.19 3.27 -17.59
CA THR A 81 8.75 2.78 -18.92
C THR A 81 7.59 3.56 -19.55
N LYS A 82 6.81 4.31 -18.76
CA LYS A 82 5.85 5.30 -19.28
C LYS A 82 6.48 6.67 -19.10
N ARG A 83 6.50 7.47 -20.17
CA ARG A 83 7.20 8.77 -20.34
C ARG A 83 6.93 9.77 -19.19
N PHE A 84 7.52 9.54 -18.03
CA PHE A 84 7.54 10.33 -16.80
C PHE A 84 8.90 10.04 -16.15
N THR A 85 9.83 10.98 -16.30
CA THR A 85 11.15 10.89 -15.67
C THR A 85 11.07 11.50 -14.28
N LEU A 86 11.37 10.72 -13.23
CA LEU A 86 11.68 11.28 -11.91
C LEU A 86 13.14 11.70 -11.91
N SER A 87 13.39 13.01 -11.95
CA SER A 87 14.69 13.59 -11.69
C SER A 87 14.71 14.08 -10.24
N MET A 88 15.50 13.44 -9.38
CA MET A 88 15.81 14.00 -8.06
C MET A 88 16.90 15.05 -8.23
N THR A 89 16.47 16.28 -8.53
CA THR A 89 17.31 17.48 -8.54
C THR A 89 16.90 18.33 -7.34
N ARG A 90 17.86 18.62 -6.44
CA ARG A 90 17.72 19.71 -5.48
C ARG A 90 17.64 21.05 -6.21
#